data_AF-A0AAQ3RPS0-F1
#
_entry.id   AF-A0AAQ3RPS0-F1
#
_cell.length_a   1.000
_cell.length_b   1.000
_cell.length_c   1.000
_cell.angle_alpha   90.00
_cell.angle_beta   90.00
_cell.angle_gamma   90.00
#
_symmetry.space_group_name_H-M   'P 1'
#
loop_
_entity.id
_entity.type
_entity.pdbx_description
1 polymer ?
#
loop_
_entity_poly.entity_id
_entity_poly.type
_entity_poly.pdbx_seq_one_letter_code
_entity_poly.pdbx_strand_id
1 'polypeptide(L)'
;MSWKVFSYPNQNLQIGLLLMRFRDLGQQWYNLHHQSISMPAKSFVIIFLLPLFSVVVGHETVQSEEYPLVVSTWPFIEAVRAAWKAVDGGSSAVDAVVEGCSTCEELRCDGTVGPGGSPDENGETTIDALIMDGVATNYHLTMEVGAVAAMRYVTDGIQAAKLVMRHTEHTLLVGEKASEFAISMGLPGPTNLSSPESLEKWTKWKDGRCQPNFRKNVSPANSCGPYSPTHYLQHPGETCSSTGHILTSNSGLPRVGLHSHDTISMAVIDRMGHIAVGTSTNGATFKIPGRVGDGPIAGSSAYAVEEVGACCATGDGDIMMRFLPCYQVVESMRLGMDPKLAANDAIARIAKKFPDFLGAVVALNKKGEHAGACHGWTFKYSVRSPAMKDVEVFTVLP
;
A
#
# COMPACT_ATOMS: atom_id res chain seq x y z
N MET A 1 13.31 48.57 5.83
CA MET A 1 12.14 48.15 5.03
C MET A 1 10.89 48.39 5.84
N SER A 2 10.11 49.40 5.44
CA SER A 2 8.85 49.82 6.07
C SER A 2 7.72 48.92 5.57
N TRP A 3 7.02 48.23 6.47
CA TRP A 3 5.76 47.55 6.14
C TRP A 3 4.59 48.39 6.65
N LYS A 4 3.83 48.94 5.70
CA LYS A 4 2.56 49.63 5.93
C LYS A 4 1.49 48.60 6.30
N VAL A 5 0.80 48.85 7.42
CA VAL A 5 -0.44 48.18 7.81
C VAL A 5 -1.59 48.79 6.99
N PHE A 6 -2.31 47.95 6.24
CA PHE A 6 -3.59 48.31 5.62
C PHE A 6 -4.73 47.84 6.54
N SER A 7 -5.54 48.80 7.00
CA SER A 7 -6.82 48.55 7.67
C SER A 7 -7.94 48.42 6.65
N TYR A 8 -8.79 47.40 6.78
CA TYR A 8 -10.11 47.33 6.11
C TYR A 8 -11.25 47.31 7.17
N PRO A 9 -12.44 47.86 6.87
CA PRO A 9 -13.44 48.22 7.86
C PRO A 9 -14.48 47.14 8.17
N ASN A 10 -15.02 47.23 9.39
CA ASN A 10 -16.20 46.61 10.00
C ASN A 10 -17.21 45.89 9.09
N GLN A 11 -17.37 44.57 9.29
CA GLN A 11 -18.58 43.83 8.96
C GLN A 11 -19.39 43.55 10.23
N ASN A 12 -20.25 44.49 10.63
CA ASN A 12 -21.19 44.33 11.74
C ASN A 12 -22.57 44.88 11.38
N LEU A 13 -23.13 44.42 10.25
CA LEU A 13 -24.50 44.81 9.84
C LEU A 13 -25.31 43.71 9.12
N GLN A 14 -24.95 42.43 9.26
CA GLN A 14 -25.76 41.32 8.73
C GLN A 14 -26.20 40.27 9.78
N ILE A 15 -25.83 40.42 11.04
CA ILE A 15 -26.22 39.46 12.10
C ILE A 15 -27.58 39.84 12.74
N GLY A 16 -28.09 41.05 12.51
CA GLY A 16 -29.36 41.53 13.06
C GLY A 16 -30.64 41.02 12.36
N LEU A 17 -30.55 40.50 11.13
CA LEU A 17 -31.74 40.06 10.37
C LEU A 17 -32.02 38.56 10.44
N LEU A 18 -31.09 37.75 10.94
CA LEU A 18 -31.27 36.29 11.02
C LEU A 18 -31.88 35.83 12.36
N LEU A 19 -31.78 36.65 13.41
CA LEU A 19 -32.30 36.34 14.76
C LEU A 19 -33.78 36.69 14.96
N MET A 20 -34.42 37.41 14.03
CA MET A 20 -35.87 37.70 14.09
C MET A 20 -36.74 36.60 13.47
N ARG A 21 -36.19 35.65 12.69
CA ARG A 21 -36.99 34.59 12.04
C ARG A 21 -37.15 33.28 12.82
N PHE A 22 -36.43 33.10 13.94
CA PHE A 22 -36.53 31.88 14.76
C PHE A 22 -37.47 32.01 15.96
N ARG A 23 -37.97 33.21 16.27
CA ARG A 23 -38.92 33.44 17.37
C ARG A 23 -40.39 33.25 16.99
N ASP A 24 -40.73 33.41 15.70
CA ASP A 24 -42.12 33.30 15.22
C ASP A 24 -42.57 31.87 14.89
N LEU A 25 -41.63 30.95 14.63
CA LEU A 25 -41.93 29.54 14.35
C LEU A 25 -42.20 28.71 15.63
N GLY A 26 -41.66 29.13 16.77
CA GLY A 26 -41.91 28.48 18.07
C GLY A 26 -43.30 28.76 18.65
N GLN A 27 -43.88 29.93 18.33
CA GLN A 27 -45.20 30.33 18.84
C GLN A 27 -46.36 29.72 18.03
N GLN A 28 -46.13 29.35 16.77
CA GLN A 28 -47.12 28.67 15.92
C GLN A 28 -47.27 27.17 16.23
N TRP A 29 -46.25 26.52 16.77
CA TRP A 29 -46.31 25.10 17.13
C TRP A 29 -47.04 24.84 18.46
N TYR A 30 -46.99 25.80 19.40
CA TYR A 30 -47.63 25.68 20.71
C TYR A 30 -49.17 25.84 20.65
N ASN A 31 -49.70 26.56 19.66
CA ASN A 31 -51.14 26.80 19.49
C ASN A 31 -51.89 25.68 18.74
N LEU A 32 -51.20 24.63 18.28
CA LEU A 32 -51.80 23.52 17.51
C LEU A 32 -52.18 22.30 18.35
N HIS A 33 -51.86 22.26 19.66
CA HIS A 33 -52.03 21.05 20.48
C HIS A 33 -52.94 21.15 21.72
N HIS A 34 -53.69 22.23 21.91
CA HIS A 34 -54.72 22.26 22.95
C HIS A 34 -55.97 23.02 22.52
N GLN A 35 -56.94 22.29 21.94
CA GLN A 35 -58.36 22.63 22.03
C GLN A 35 -59.22 21.37 21.87
N SER A 36 -59.87 20.99 22.97
CA SER A 36 -60.98 20.04 23.02
C SER A 36 -62.29 20.75 22.67
N ILE A 37 -63.21 20.08 21.95
CA ILE A 37 -64.67 19.93 22.22
C ILE A 37 -65.52 19.72 20.95
N SER A 38 -66.42 18.71 21.07
CA SER A 38 -67.73 18.43 20.45
C SER A 38 -67.92 18.18 18.93
N MET A 39 -68.54 17.03 18.63
CA MET A 39 -69.23 16.70 17.37
C MET A 39 -70.52 17.52 17.17
N PRO A 40 -71.07 17.64 15.94
CA PRO A 40 -72.01 16.62 15.44
C PRO A 40 -71.96 16.30 13.93
N ALA A 41 -72.38 15.05 13.64
CA ALA A 41 -73.18 14.57 12.50
C ALA A 41 -72.77 14.80 11.03
N LYS A 42 -72.59 13.64 10.36
CA LYS A 42 -72.83 13.34 8.94
C LYS A 42 -71.93 14.04 7.91
N SER A 43 -70.96 13.30 7.37
CA SER A 43 -70.75 13.19 5.91
C SER A 43 -69.73 12.10 5.54
N PHE A 44 -69.95 11.56 4.34
CA PHE A 44 -69.32 10.42 3.69
C PHE A 44 -67.78 10.35 3.83
N VAL A 45 -67.28 9.17 4.22
CA VAL A 45 -65.86 8.81 4.08
C VAL A 45 -65.66 8.27 2.65
N ILE A 46 -65.00 9.06 1.81
CA ILE A 46 -64.43 8.59 0.54
C ILE A 46 -62.96 8.24 0.83
N ILE A 47 -62.65 6.94 0.87
CA ILE A 47 -61.27 6.45 0.99
C ILE A 47 -60.62 6.58 -0.40
N PHE A 48 -59.82 7.62 -0.60
CA PHE A 48 -58.87 7.66 -1.71
C PHE A 48 -57.66 6.80 -1.34
N LEU A 49 -57.60 5.58 -1.88
CA LEU A 49 -56.39 4.77 -1.94
C LEU A 49 -55.42 5.43 -2.93
N LEU A 50 -54.53 6.28 -2.43
CA LEU A 50 -53.35 6.72 -3.19
C LEU A 50 -52.35 5.56 -3.23
N PRO A 51 -51.93 5.07 -4.40
CA PRO A 51 -50.82 4.12 -4.45
C PRO A 51 -49.56 4.89 -4.08
N LEU A 52 -48.92 4.48 -2.98
CA LEU A 52 -47.52 4.83 -2.71
C LEU A 52 -46.68 4.19 -3.82
N PHE A 53 -46.42 4.96 -4.88
CA PHE A 53 -45.31 4.69 -5.77
C PHE A 53 -44.03 4.96 -4.98
N SER A 54 -43.51 3.93 -4.31
CA SER A 54 -42.11 3.91 -3.92
C SER A 54 -41.30 3.92 -5.20
N VAL A 55 -40.80 5.10 -5.58
CA VAL A 55 -39.73 5.22 -6.57
C VAL A 55 -38.50 4.60 -5.91
N VAL A 56 -38.33 3.30 -6.11
CA VAL A 56 -37.03 2.65 -5.93
C VAL A 56 -36.17 3.26 -7.03
N VAL A 57 -35.37 4.26 -6.67
CA VAL A 57 -34.22 4.64 -7.47
C VAL A 57 -33.30 3.45 -7.39
N GLY A 58 -33.45 2.52 -8.33
CA GLY A 58 -32.44 1.50 -8.58
C GLY A 58 -31.17 2.26 -8.90
N HIS A 59 -30.23 2.27 -7.96
CA HIS A 59 -28.84 2.41 -8.36
C HIS A 59 -28.63 1.23 -9.31
N GLU A 60 -28.45 1.49 -10.60
CA GLU A 60 -27.89 0.50 -11.49
C GLU A 60 -26.51 0.17 -10.91
N THR A 61 -26.44 -0.87 -10.09
CA THR A 61 -25.19 -1.58 -9.86
C THR A 61 -24.85 -2.13 -11.22
N VAL A 62 -23.98 -1.42 -11.94
CA VAL A 62 -23.34 -1.93 -13.15
C VAL A 62 -22.55 -3.16 -12.70
N GLN A 63 -23.19 -4.33 -12.74
CA GLN A 63 -22.49 -5.61 -12.73
C GLN A 63 -21.74 -5.65 -14.06
N SER A 64 -20.55 -5.03 -14.11
CA SER A 64 -19.66 -5.25 -15.23
C SER A 64 -19.18 -6.69 -15.14
N GLU A 65 -19.33 -7.49 -16.21
CA GLU A 65 -18.69 -8.81 -16.33
C GLU A 65 -17.14 -8.75 -16.32
N GLU A 66 -16.57 -7.59 -16.01
CA GLU A 66 -15.15 -7.27 -15.99
C GLU A 66 -14.48 -7.61 -14.64
N TYR A 67 -15.26 -7.74 -13.56
CA TYR A 67 -14.78 -7.99 -12.20
C TYR A 67 -15.27 -9.31 -11.61
N PRO A 68 -14.49 -9.93 -10.69
CA PRO A 68 -13.30 -9.39 -10.02
C PRO A 68 -12.03 -9.42 -10.88
N LEU A 69 -10.99 -8.67 -10.49
CA LEU A 69 -9.67 -8.69 -11.12
C LEU A 69 -8.60 -8.81 -10.03
N VAL A 70 -7.65 -9.74 -10.20
CA VAL A 70 -6.51 -9.91 -9.29
C VAL A 70 -5.22 -9.81 -10.10
N VAL A 71 -4.29 -8.98 -9.63
CA VAL A 71 -2.97 -8.80 -10.24
C VAL A 71 -1.91 -8.90 -9.14
N SER A 72 -0.83 -9.65 -9.38
CA SER A 72 0.33 -9.67 -8.47
C SER A 72 1.65 -9.54 -9.22
N THR A 73 2.68 -9.02 -8.54
CA THR A 73 4.06 -9.22 -8.96
C THR A 73 4.41 -10.70 -8.98
N TRP A 74 5.32 -11.08 -9.89
CA TRP A 74 5.92 -12.42 -10.02
C TRP A 74 4.93 -13.55 -10.36
N PRO A 75 5.41 -14.74 -10.76
CA PRO A 75 4.56 -15.89 -11.07
C PRO A 75 4.05 -16.62 -9.80
N PHE A 76 3.52 -15.87 -8.82
CA PHE A 76 2.97 -16.43 -7.58
C PHE A 76 1.54 -16.94 -7.78
N ILE A 77 1.41 -17.96 -8.62
CA ILE A 77 0.12 -18.46 -9.11
C ILE A 77 -0.83 -18.85 -7.98
N GLU A 78 -0.34 -19.56 -6.95
CA GLU A 78 -1.20 -19.99 -5.84
C GLU A 78 -1.71 -18.81 -5.00
N ALA A 79 -0.91 -17.76 -4.82
CA ALA A 79 -1.32 -16.53 -4.15
C ALA A 79 -2.46 -15.84 -4.93
N VAL A 80 -2.33 -15.74 -6.25
CA VAL A 80 -3.38 -15.16 -7.11
C VAL A 80 -4.64 -16.03 -7.11
N ARG A 81 -4.51 -17.37 -7.11
CA ARG A 81 -5.67 -18.27 -7.00
C ARG A 81 -6.39 -18.13 -5.67
N ALA A 82 -5.66 -17.97 -4.56
CA ALA A 82 -6.23 -17.80 -3.23
C ALA A 82 -7.02 -16.48 -3.15
N ALA A 83 -6.42 -15.37 -3.57
CA ALA A 83 -7.10 -14.08 -3.67
C ALA A 83 -8.32 -14.14 -4.60
N TRP A 84 -8.20 -14.77 -5.77
CA TRP A 84 -9.31 -14.98 -6.69
C TRP A 84 -10.46 -15.73 -6.04
N LYS A 85 -10.17 -16.86 -5.38
CA LYS A 85 -11.18 -17.67 -4.70
C LYS A 85 -11.91 -16.87 -3.61
N ALA A 86 -11.19 -16.03 -2.86
CA ALA A 86 -11.79 -15.17 -1.85
C ALA A 86 -12.73 -14.13 -2.49
N VAL A 87 -12.25 -13.36 -3.45
CA VAL A 87 -13.03 -12.27 -4.06
C VAL A 87 -14.20 -12.79 -4.92
N ASP A 88 -14.02 -13.91 -5.61
CA ASP A 88 -15.08 -14.60 -6.35
C ASP A 88 -16.10 -15.27 -5.40
N GLY A 89 -15.66 -15.62 -4.19
CA GLY A 89 -16.53 -16.04 -3.09
C GLY A 89 -17.33 -14.90 -2.43
N GLY A 90 -17.09 -13.64 -2.81
CA GLY A 90 -17.78 -12.46 -2.28
C GLY A 90 -17.04 -11.73 -1.16
N SER A 91 -15.78 -12.07 -0.87
CA SER A 91 -14.94 -11.28 0.04
C SER A 91 -14.65 -9.89 -0.53
N SER A 92 -14.41 -8.92 0.37
CA SER A 92 -13.97 -7.57 -0.02
C SER A 92 -12.61 -7.59 -0.71
N ALA A 93 -12.30 -6.54 -1.48
CA ALA A 93 -10.97 -6.39 -2.08
C ALA A 93 -9.84 -6.49 -1.04
N VAL A 94 -10.00 -5.84 0.13
CA VAL A 94 -9.03 -5.89 1.23
C VAL A 94 -8.83 -7.32 1.73
N ASP A 95 -9.92 -8.05 1.99
CA ASP A 95 -9.85 -9.43 2.50
C ASP A 95 -9.21 -10.38 1.48
N ALA A 96 -9.47 -10.17 0.19
CA ALA A 96 -8.87 -10.96 -0.87
C ALA A 96 -7.37 -10.70 -1.06
N VAL A 97 -6.92 -9.44 -0.91
CA VAL A 97 -5.48 -9.11 -0.87
C VAL A 97 -4.82 -9.83 0.31
N VAL A 98 -5.43 -9.78 1.50
CA VAL A 98 -4.90 -10.48 2.68
C VAL A 98 -4.79 -11.97 2.41
N GLU A 99 -5.84 -12.62 1.90
CA GLU A 99 -5.80 -14.06 1.59
C GLU A 99 -4.66 -14.42 0.62
N GLY A 100 -4.49 -13.63 -0.45
CA GLY A 100 -3.43 -13.87 -1.43
C GLY A 100 -2.03 -13.67 -0.87
N CYS A 101 -1.80 -12.57 -0.16
CA CYS A 101 -0.50 -12.27 0.45
C CYS A 101 -0.17 -13.26 1.58
N SER A 102 -1.12 -13.61 2.45
CA SER A 102 -0.92 -14.62 3.51
C SER A 102 -0.60 -16.00 2.92
N THR A 103 -1.27 -16.39 1.84
CA THR A 103 -0.93 -17.63 1.10
C THR A 103 0.52 -17.61 0.62
N CYS A 104 1.00 -16.46 0.15
CA CYS A 104 2.37 -16.32 -0.32
C CYS A 104 3.40 -16.35 0.81
N GLU A 105 3.07 -15.74 1.95
CA GLU A 105 3.85 -15.83 3.19
C GLU A 105 3.94 -17.28 3.67
N GLU A 106 2.82 -18.01 3.71
CA GLU A 106 2.77 -19.42 4.13
C GLU A 106 3.58 -20.33 3.20
N LEU A 107 3.37 -20.20 1.89
CA LEU A 107 4.08 -20.99 0.88
C LEU A 107 5.54 -20.57 0.72
N ARG A 108 5.95 -19.47 1.36
CA ARG A 108 7.28 -18.87 1.23
C ARG A 108 7.62 -18.69 -0.24
N CYS A 109 6.75 -18.00 -0.98
CA CYS A 109 6.94 -17.74 -2.41
C CYS A 109 8.39 -17.35 -2.67
N ASP A 110 9.06 -18.09 -3.56
CA ASP A 110 10.48 -18.01 -3.95
C ASP A 110 11.54 -17.99 -2.81
N GLY A 111 11.11 -18.14 -1.56
CA GLY A 111 11.96 -18.05 -0.38
C GLY A 111 12.37 -16.62 0.00
N THR A 112 11.59 -15.58 -0.33
CA THR A 112 11.83 -14.18 0.11
C THR A 112 10.63 -13.49 0.78
N VAL A 113 9.49 -14.18 0.89
CA VAL A 113 8.26 -13.68 1.54
C VAL A 113 7.87 -14.60 2.70
N GLY A 114 7.43 -14.04 3.83
CA GLY A 114 6.95 -14.81 4.99
C GLY A 114 8.03 -15.33 5.95
N PRO A 115 7.74 -16.35 6.77
CA PRO A 115 8.73 -16.96 7.65
C PRO A 115 9.82 -17.69 6.86
N GLY A 116 11.06 -17.28 7.11
CA GLY A 116 12.25 -17.88 6.52
C GLY A 116 12.44 -17.47 5.06
N GLY A 117 13.50 -16.72 4.78
CA GLY A 117 13.80 -16.39 3.40
C GLY A 117 15.06 -15.55 3.24
N SER A 118 14.92 -14.26 3.53
CA SER A 118 16.00 -13.27 3.50
C SER A 118 16.37 -12.85 4.92
N PRO A 119 17.30 -13.55 5.59
CA PRO A 119 17.79 -13.10 6.90
C PRO A 119 18.62 -11.82 6.75
N ASP A 120 18.69 -11.03 7.82
CA ASP A 120 19.61 -9.90 7.95
C ASP A 120 21.06 -10.36 8.20
N GLU A 121 22.00 -9.43 8.34
CA GLU A 121 23.42 -9.77 8.63
C GLU A 121 23.63 -10.47 9.99
N ASN A 122 22.65 -10.43 10.91
CA ASN A 122 22.65 -11.17 12.16
C ASN A 122 21.99 -12.55 12.05
N GLY A 123 21.47 -12.91 10.87
CA GLY A 123 20.81 -14.19 10.63
C GLY A 123 19.32 -14.18 10.96
N GLU A 124 18.73 -13.01 11.21
CA GLU A 124 17.34 -12.88 11.62
C GLU A 124 16.42 -12.50 10.45
N THR A 125 15.29 -13.19 10.33
CA THR A 125 14.22 -12.83 9.39
C THR A 125 13.26 -11.84 10.03
N THR A 126 12.96 -10.75 9.32
CA THR A 126 11.92 -9.78 9.66
C THR A 126 10.96 -9.60 8.49
N ILE A 127 9.74 -9.17 8.75
CA ILE A 127 8.72 -8.95 7.73
C ILE A 127 8.35 -7.46 7.67
N ASP A 128 8.28 -6.94 6.45
CA ASP A 128 7.70 -5.66 6.10
C ASP A 128 6.40 -5.92 5.31
N ALA A 129 5.28 -5.31 5.71
CA ALA A 129 4.00 -5.48 5.03
C ALA A 129 3.14 -4.21 5.04
N LEU A 130 2.31 -4.07 4.02
CA LEU A 130 1.41 -2.94 3.76
C LEU A 130 0.06 -3.48 3.30
N ILE A 131 -1.03 -2.91 3.79
CA ILE A 131 -2.35 -3.02 3.19
C ILE A 131 -2.94 -1.62 3.02
N MET A 132 -3.61 -1.38 1.90
CA MET A 132 -4.31 -0.14 1.63
C MET A 132 -5.70 -0.44 1.06
N ASP A 133 -6.71 0.14 1.69
CA ASP A 133 -8.06 0.24 1.13
C ASP A 133 -8.13 1.49 0.24
N GLY A 134 -8.29 1.28 -1.06
CA GLY A 134 -8.32 2.35 -2.05
C GLY A 134 -9.69 3.00 -2.21
N VAL A 135 -10.69 2.62 -1.41
CA VAL A 135 -12.04 3.21 -1.46
C VAL A 135 -11.95 4.71 -1.20
N ALA A 136 -12.27 5.46 -2.24
CA ALA A 136 -12.51 6.88 -2.22
C ALA A 136 -13.88 7.08 -2.84
N THR A 137 -14.86 7.51 -2.04
CA THR A 137 -16.18 7.91 -2.54
C THR A 137 -16.49 9.31 -2.07
N ASN A 138 -17.34 10.02 -2.81
CA ASN A 138 -17.76 11.40 -2.51
C ASN A 138 -18.43 11.58 -1.12
N TYR A 139 -18.69 10.48 -0.40
CA TYR A 139 -19.34 10.49 0.91
C TYR A 139 -18.51 9.83 2.02
N HIS A 140 -17.53 8.97 1.69
CA HIS A 140 -16.58 8.34 2.61
C HIS A 140 -15.23 8.15 1.89
N LEU A 141 -14.21 8.88 2.34
CA LEU A 141 -12.81 8.69 1.97
C LEU A 141 -12.15 7.91 3.12
N THR A 142 -11.93 6.61 2.96
CA THR A 142 -11.16 5.85 3.93
C THR A 142 -9.68 6.02 3.61
N MET A 143 -9.27 5.73 2.35
CA MET A 143 -7.85 5.72 1.95
C MET A 143 -6.97 5.10 3.04
N GLU A 144 -7.54 4.09 3.72
CA GLU A 144 -7.02 3.59 4.99
C GLU A 144 -5.81 2.74 4.68
N VAL A 145 -4.77 2.93 5.50
CA VAL A 145 -3.51 2.24 5.34
C VAL A 145 -3.11 1.67 6.69
N GLY A 146 -2.74 0.40 6.69
CA GLY A 146 -2.02 -0.21 7.79
C GLY A 146 -0.75 -0.86 7.30
N ALA A 147 0.30 -0.78 8.11
CA ALA A 147 1.60 -1.29 7.77
C ALA A 147 2.37 -1.75 9.01
N VAL A 148 3.26 -2.71 8.79
CA VAL A 148 4.24 -3.16 9.77
C VAL A 148 5.62 -3.21 9.12
N ALA A 149 6.67 -2.83 9.85
CA ALA A 149 8.03 -2.88 9.32
C ALA A 149 9.04 -3.42 10.32
N ALA A 150 10.06 -4.11 9.83
CA ALA A 150 11.03 -4.85 10.63
C ALA A 150 10.36 -5.73 11.71
N MET A 151 9.14 -6.24 11.42
CA MET A 151 8.35 -6.97 12.39
C MET A 151 8.97 -8.35 12.62
N ARG A 152 9.09 -8.72 13.89
CA ARG A 152 9.64 -10.00 14.33
C ARG A 152 8.52 -10.91 14.79
N TYR A 153 8.80 -12.20 14.93
CA TYR A 153 8.00 -13.13 15.72
C TYR A 153 6.54 -13.43 15.30
N VAL A 154 6.04 -12.83 14.23
CA VAL A 154 4.69 -13.06 13.70
C VAL A 154 4.83 -13.45 12.24
N THR A 155 4.23 -14.58 11.85
CA THR A 155 4.43 -15.19 10.53
C THR A 155 3.59 -14.52 9.43
N ASP A 156 2.43 -13.98 9.80
CA ASP A 156 1.49 -13.35 8.88
C ASP A 156 1.61 -11.81 8.98
N GLY A 157 2.37 -11.24 8.06
CA GLY A 157 2.69 -9.82 8.04
C GLY A 157 1.54 -8.98 7.51
N ILE A 158 0.89 -9.45 6.45
CA ILE A 158 -0.22 -8.73 5.82
C ILE A 158 -1.45 -8.67 6.74
N GLN A 159 -1.73 -9.73 7.49
CA GLN A 159 -2.80 -9.74 8.48
C GLN A 159 -2.47 -8.81 9.66
N ALA A 160 -1.21 -8.71 10.07
CA ALA A 160 -0.78 -7.73 11.07
C ALA A 160 -0.96 -6.29 10.56
N ALA A 161 -0.60 -6.01 9.30
CA ALA A 161 -0.86 -4.72 8.66
C ALA A 161 -2.35 -4.37 8.62
N LYS A 162 -3.23 -5.33 8.32
CA LYS A 162 -4.70 -5.15 8.39
C LYS A 162 -5.20 -4.85 9.81
N LEU A 163 -4.60 -5.46 10.83
CA LEU A 163 -4.94 -5.16 12.22
C LEU A 163 -4.52 -3.73 12.60
N VAL A 164 -3.36 -3.24 12.12
CA VAL A 164 -2.95 -1.83 12.30
C VAL A 164 -4.00 -0.91 11.68
N MET A 165 -4.39 -1.18 10.42
CA MET A 165 -5.38 -0.40 9.69
C MET A 165 -6.73 -0.32 10.43
N ARG A 166 -7.21 -1.44 10.98
CA ARG A 166 -8.56 -1.53 11.58
C ARG A 166 -8.66 -1.16 13.06
N HIS A 167 -7.56 -1.23 13.80
CA HIS A 167 -7.58 -1.14 15.26
C HIS A 167 -6.69 -0.04 15.83
N THR A 168 -6.16 0.84 14.98
CA THR A 168 -5.38 2.00 15.42
C THR A 168 -5.70 3.23 14.57
N GLU A 169 -5.45 4.42 15.10
CA GLU A 169 -5.42 5.66 14.32
C GLU A 169 -4.05 5.89 13.64
N HIS A 170 -3.16 4.89 13.70
CA HIS A 170 -1.81 4.96 13.17
C HIS A 170 -1.71 4.17 11.87
N THR A 171 -0.81 4.59 10.99
CA THR A 171 -0.59 3.92 9.71
C THR A 171 0.46 2.82 9.78
N LEU A 172 1.52 3.00 10.59
CA LEU A 172 2.70 2.14 10.56
C LEU A 172 3.21 1.88 11.97
N LEU A 173 3.35 0.60 12.33
CA LEU A 173 4.05 0.13 13.53
C LEU A 173 5.33 -0.61 13.15
N VAL A 174 6.36 -0.57 14.00
CA VAL A 174 7.67 -1.16 13.65
C VAL A 174 8.30 -2.01 14.75
N GLY A 175 9.17 -2.92 14.34
CA GLY A 175 10.01 -3.73 15.22
C GLY A 175 9.22 -4.70 16.09
N GLU A 176 9.77 -5.02 17.27
CA GLU A 176 9.11 -5.90 18.24
C GLU A 176 7.79 -5.33 18.77
N LYS A 177 7.62 -3.99 18.76
CA LYS A 177 6.37 -3.36 19.19
C LYS A 177 5.23 -3.57 18.21
N ALA A 178 5.52 -3.73 16.91
CA ALA A 178 4.54 -4.23 15.95
C ALA A 178 4.12 -5.67 16.28
N SER A 179 5.08 -6.51 16.66
CA SER A 179 4.83 -7.90 17.06
C SER A 179 3.96 -8.01 18.31
N GLU A 180 4.28 -7.24 19.36
CA GLU A 180 3.48 -7.19 20.60
C GLU A 180 2.05 -6.76 20.31
N PHE A 181 1.86 -5.74 19.47
CA PHE A 181 0.55 -5.30 19.02
C PHE A 181 -0.19 -6.43 18.29
N ALA A 182 0.42 -7.01 17.25
CA ALA A 182 -0.17 -8.08 16.45
C ALA A 182 -0.62 -9.29 17.30
N ILE A 183 0.23 -9.72 18.25
CA ILE A 183 -0.09 -10.81 19.19
C ILE A 183 -1.23 -10.40 20.13
N SER A 184 -1.23 -9.17 20.64
CA SER A 184 -2.32 -8.68 21.50
C SER A 184 -3.68 -8.63 20.77
N MET A 185 -3.66 -8.50 19.44
CA MET A 185 -4.83 -8.52 18.57
C MET A 185 -5.24 -9.95 18.12
N GLY A 186 -4.54 -10.98 18.59
CA GLY A 186 -4.92 -12.38 18.41
C GLY A 186 -4.09 -13.16 17.38
N LEU A 187 -3.03 -12.58 16.79
CA LEU A 187 -2.12 -13.34 15.94
C LEU A 187 -1.20 -14.26 16.75
N PRO A 188 -0.86 -15.46 16.23
CA PRO A 188 0.01 -16.39 16.92
C PRO A 188 1.45 -15.83 17.04
N GLY A 189 2.07 -16.05 18.19
CA GLY A 189 3.45 -15.69 18.45
C GLY A 189 3.78 -15.66 19.95
N PRO A 190 5.04 -15.40 20.32
CA PRO A 190 6.17 -15.18 19.41
C PRO A 190 6.68 -16.48 18.76
N THR A 191 6.96 -16.44 17.45
CA THR A 191 7.44 -17.59 16.66
C THR A 191 8.79 -17.27 16.00
N ASN A 192 9.76 -18.17 16.03
CA ASN A 192 11.01 -17.96 15.29
C ASN A 192 10.74 -17.97 13.76
N LEU A 193 11.03 -16.85 13.09
CA LEU A 193 10.86 -16.70 11.63
C LEU A 193 12.05 -17.25 10.84
N SER A 194 13.04 -17.89 11.47
CA SER A 194 14.17 -18.51 10.78
C SER A 194 13.81 -19.90 10.29
N SER A 195 14.27 -20.25 9.09
CA SER A 195 14.22 -21.61 8.55
C SER A 195 15.63 -22.22 8.43
N PRO A 196 15.75 -23.55 8.30
CA PRO A 196 17.04 -24.19 8.01
C PRO A 196 17.74 -23.59 6.79
N GLU A 197 16.99 -23.28 5.72
CA GLU A 197 17.54 -22.67 4.50
C GLU A 197 18.07 -21.26 4.75
N SER A 198 17.36 -20.44 5.54
CA SER A 198 17.82 -19.09 5.88
C SER A 198 19.09 -19.11 6.73
N LEU A 199 19.19 -20.06 7.68
CA LEU A 199 20.37 -20.23 8.53
C LEU A 199 21.57 -20.72 7.73
N GLU A 200 21.36 -21.66 6.79
CA GLU A 200 22.40 -22.12 5.87
C GLU A 200 22.88 -20.97 4.97
N LYS A 201 21.95 -20.19 4.39
CA LYS A 201 22.23 -19.02 3.56
C LYS A 201 23.10 -18.01 4.31
N TRP A 202 22.74 -17.69 5.56
CA TRP A 202 23.51 -16.79 6.43
C TRP A 202 24.87 -17.36 6.83
N THR A 203 24.95 -18.64 7.16
CA THR A 203 26.22 -19.29 7.53
C THR A 203 27.21 -19.24 6.37
N LYS A 204 26.77 -19.61 5.16
CA LYS A 204 27.59 -19.51 3.94
C LYS A 204 28.07 -18.08 3.67
N TRP A 205 27.22 -17.08 3.88
CA TRP A 205 27.60 -15.68 3.71
C TRP A 205 28.63 -15.21 4.75
N LYS A 206 28.50 -15.63 6.01
CA LYS A 206 29.52 -15.37 7.04
C LYS A 206 30.85 -16.05 6.75
N ASP A 207 30.82 -17.30 6.29
CA ASP A 207 32.02 -18.03 5.85
C ASP A 207 32.66 -17.33 4.63
N GLY A 208 31.84 -16.72 3.78
CA GLY A 208 32.23 -15.80 2.70
C GLY A 208 32.73 -14.42 3.17
N ARG A 209 33.06 -14.26 4.45
CA ARG A 209 33.51 -13.01 5.09
C ARG A 209 32.49 -11.88 5.00
N CYS A 210 31.20 -12.20 5.04
CA CYS A 210 30.10 -11.24 5.02
C CYS A 210 30.09 -10.38 3.75
N GLN A 211 30.26 -11.01 2.58
CA GLN A 211 30.26 -10.33 1.28
C GLN A 211 29.35 -11.04 0.27
N PRO A 212 28.65 -10.28 -0.62
CA PRO A 212 28.53 -8.81 -0.59
C PRO A 212 27.71 -8.33 0.62
N ASN A 213 27.89 -7.07 1.05
CA ASN A 213 27.09 -6.47 2.11
C ASN A 213 26.62 -5.04 1.78
N PHE A 214 25.73 -4.50 2.61
CA PHE A 214 25.16 -3.16 2.43
C PHE A 214 25.94 -2.04 3.16
N ARG A 215 27.09 -2.35 3.76
CA ARG A 215 27.91 -1.34 4.43
C ARG A 215 28.70 -0.53 3.39
N LYS A 216 28.94 0.75 3.69
CA LYS A 216 29.73 1.68 2.88
C LYS A 216 30.54 2.58 3.80
N ASN A 217 31.79 2.89 3.43
CA ASN A 217 32.68 3.77 4.19
C ASN A 217 32.94 3.29 5.63
N VAL A 218 33.14 1.98 5.80
CA VAL A 218 33.42 1.35 7.10
C VAL A 218 34.69 0.50 7.04
N SER A 219 35.30 0.31 8.21
CA SER A 219 36.39 -0.62 8.47
C SER A 219 35.91 -1.69 9.46
N PRO A 220 36.10 -2.98 9.19
CA PRO A 220 36.66 -3.51 7.94
C PRO A 220 35.66 -3.38 6.77
N ALA A 221 36.15 -3.13 5.56
CA ALA A 221 35.32 -3.06 4.36
C ALA A 221 35.05 -4.45 3.74
N ASN A 222 36.03 -5.35 3.86
CA ASN A 222 36.09 -6.63 3.12
C ASN A 222 36.05 -7.87 4.05
N SER A 223 35.55 -7.71 5.27
CA SER A 223 35.30 -8.79 6.20
C SER A 223 34.07 -8.49 7.05
N CYS A 224 33.60 -9.51 7.79
CA CYS A 224 32.60 -9.30 8.82
C CYS A 224 33.07 -8.24 9.84
N GLY A 225 32.09 -7.55 10.43
CA GLY A 225 32.31 -6.54 11.45
C GLY A 225 32.89 -7.09 12.77
N PRO A 226 32.91 -6.27 13.83
CA PRO A 226 32.19 -5.00 13.97
C PRO A 226 32.70 -3.92 13.01
N TYR A 227 31.76 -3.21 12.39
CA TYR A 227 32.06 -2.14 11.43
C TYR A 227 32.19 -0.80 12.17
N SER A 228 33.23 -0.03 11.86
CA SER A 228 33.43 1.35 12.33
C SER A 228 33.60 2.29 11.14
N PRO A 229 33.12 3.54 11.18
CA PRO A 229 33.33 4.50 10.11
C PRO A 229 34.83 4.70 9.81
N THR A 230 35.23 4.76 8.55
CA THR A 230 36.65 4.88 8.20
C THR A 230 37.25 6.23 8.58
N HIS A 231 36.50 7.34 8.62
CA HIS A 231 36.89 8.63 9.22
C HIS A 231 35.64 9.55 9.39
N TYR A 232 35.41 10.11 10.58
CA TYR A 232 34.35 11.11 10.87
C TYR A 232 34.86 12.39 11.54
N LEU A 233 36.17 12.68 11.48
CA LEU A 233 36.74 13.88 12.11
C LEU A 233 37.75 14.58 11.19
N GLN A 234 37.60 15.92 11.11
CA GLN A 234 38.26 16.96 10.29
C GLN A 234 37.51 17.23 8.96
N HIS A 235 36.70 18.29 8.81
CA HIS A 235 36.96 19.70 9.12
C HIS A 235 35.71 20.49 9.61
N PRO A 236 35.75 21.14 10.78
CA PRO A 236 34.82 22.23 11.10
C PRO A 236 35.25 23.48 10.33
N GLY A 237 34.87 23.60 9.05
CA GLY A 237 35.22 24.78 8.25
C GLY A 237 35.07 24.69 6.74
N GLU A 238 34.64 23.57 6.15
CA GLU A 238 34.41 23.52 4.70
C GLU A 238 33.02 24.04 4.35
N THR A 239 32.98 25.31 3.91
CA THR A 239 31.92 25.85 3.06
C THR A 239 31.65 24.90 1.91
N CYS A 240 30.37 24.58 1.65
CA CYS A 240 29.93 23.75 0.53
C CYS A 240 30.48 24.30 -0.80
N SER A 241 31.63 23.79 -1.22
CA SER A 241 32.20 24.03 -2.54
C SER A 241 31.94 22.81 -3.41
N SER A 242 31.23 23.05 -4.50
CA SER A 242 30.60 22.09 -5.40
C SER A 242 31.59 21.34 -6.29
N THR A 243 32.53 20.59 -5.71
CA THR A 243 33.41 19.67 -6.47
C THR A 243 33.73 18.42 -5.65
N GLY A 244 32.70 17.67 -5.25
CA GLY A 244 32.87 16.33 -4.71
C GLY A 244 32.98 15.32 -5.84
N HIS A 245 34.19 14.89 -6.18
CA HIS A 245 34.41 13.69 -6.99
C HIS A 245 33.69 12.52 -6.31
N ILE A 246 32.64 12.01 -6.96
CA ILE A 246 31.95 10.79 -6.55
C ILE A 246 32.98 9.66 -6.70
N LEU A 247 33.52 9.20 -5.57
CA LEU A 247 34.21 7.90 -5.52
C LEU A 247 33.16 6.84 -5.84
N THR A 248 33.10 6.45 -7.11
CA THR A 248 32.36 5.30 -7.60
C THR A 248 32.98 4.07 -6.98
N SER A 249 32.36 3.55 -5.91
CA SER A 249 32.67 2.21 -5.43
C SER A 249 32.22 1.22 -6.51
N ASN A 250 33.15 0.85 -7.37
CA ASN A 250 33.03 -0.26 -8.31
C ASN A 250 32.82 -1.57 -7.53
N SER A 251 31.58 -1.89 -7.20
CA SER A 251 31.12 -3.26 -7.05
C SER A 251 30.10 -3.49 -8.16
N GLY A 252 30.58 -3.86 -9.36
CA GLY A 252 29.80 -4.00 -10.60
C GLY A 252 28.82 -5.17 -10.62
N LEU A 253 28.25 -5.53 -9.48
CA LEU A 253 27.16 -6.50 -9.35
C LEU A 253 26.02 -5.82 -8.60
N PRO A 254 24.79 -5.82 -9.13
CA PRO A 254 23.61 -5.37 -8.39
C PRO A 254 23.56 -6.09 -7.03
N ARG A 255 23.54 -5.33 -5.93
CA ARG A 255 23.43 -5.89 -4.56
C ARG A 255 22.04 -6.47 -4.29
N VAL A 256 21.07 -6.04 -5.09
CA VAL A 256 19.71 -6.55 -5.19
C VAL A 256 19.61 -7.29 -6.52
N GLY A 257 19.05 -8.48 -6.52
CA GLY A 257 18.82 -9.35 -7.68
C GLY A 257 17.62 -10.27 -7.46
N LEU A 258 17.23 -11.02 -8.50
CA LEU A 258 16.00 -11.84 -8.60
C LEU A 258 15.80 -12.90 -7.48
N HIS A 259 16.81 -13.20 -6.66
CA HIS A 259 16.66 -14.17 -5.56
C HIS A 259 17.02 -13.58 -4.20
N SER A 260 17.06 -12.24 -4.12
CA SER A 260 17.57 -11.51 -2.96
C SER A 260 16.69 -10.34 -2.53
N HIS A 261 15.58 -10.07 -3.23
CA HIS A 261 14.61 -9.03 -2.88
C HIS A 261 13.30 -9.19 -3.69
N ASP A 262 12.77 -10.40 -3.76
CA ASP A 262 11.46 -10.59 -4.35
C ASP A 262 10.39 -10.19 -3.32
N THR A 263 9.34 -9.57 -3.83
CA THR A 263 8.29 -8.93 -3.04
C THR A 263 6.98 -9.31 -3.69
N ILE A 264 6.05 -9.89 -2.92
CA ILE A 264 4.67 -9.98 -3.38
C ILE A 264 4.02 -8.63 -3.15
N SER A 265 3.55 -8.02 -4.23
CA SER A 265 2.63 -6.90 -4.19
C SER A 265 1.44 -7.26 -5.05
N MET A 266 0.24 -7.11 -4.49
CA MET A 266 -1.02 -7.55 -5.08
C MET A 266 -2.03 -6.41 -5.09
N ALA A 267 -2.80 -6.34 -6.18
CA ALA A 267 -3.97 -5.50 -6.31
C ALA A 267 -5.20 -6.38 -6.59
N VAL A 268 -6.31 -6.06 -5.94
CA VAL A 268 -7.59 -6.70 -6.17
C VAL A 268 -8.63 -5.62 -6.46
N ILE A 269 -9.42 -5.83 -7.51
CA ILE A 269 -10.71 -5.16 -7.71
C ILE A 269 -11.81 -6.19 -7.46
N ASP A 270 -12.69 -5.92 -6.51
CA ASP A 270 -13.78 -6.83 -6.17
C ASP A 270 -15.00 -6.72 -7.10
N ARG A 271 -16.00 -7.57 -6.88
CA ARG A 271 -17.23 -7.62 -7.68
C ARG A 271 -18.06 -6.34 -7.63
N MET A 272 -17.86 -5.49 -6.62
CA MET A 272 -18.50 -4.18 -6.50
C MET A 272 -17.65 -3.08 -7.15
N GLY A 273 -16.44 -3.42 -7.60
CA GLY A 273 -15.48 -2.50 -8.17
C GLY A 273 -14.60 -1.82 -7.13
N HIS A 274 -14.69 -2.16 -5.83
CA HIS A 274 -13.78 -1.59 -4.84
C HIS A 274 -12.37 -2.12 -5.04
N ILE A 275 -11.37 -1.29 -4.78
CA ILE A 275 -9.96 -1.62 -5.03
C ILE A 275 -9.17 -1.62 -3.73
N ALA A 276 -8.32 -2.62 -3.58
CA ALA A 276 -7.35 -2.68 -2.49
C ALA A 276 -6.02 -3.17 -3.02
N VAL A 277 -4.95 -2.80 -2.31
CA VAL A 277 -3.61 -3.30 -2.59
C VAL A 277 -2.91 -3.71 -1.31
N GLY A 278 -1.94 -4.61 -1.44
CA GLY A 278 -1.09 -4.98 -0.34
C GLY A 278 0.25 -5.51 -0.80
N THR A 279 1.20 -5.50 0.13
CA THR A 279 2.57 -5.93 -0.10
C THR A 279 3.08 -6.71 1.10
N SER A 280 3.89 -7.74 0.87
CA SER A 280 4.69 -8.41 1.90
C SER A 280 6.06 -8.79 1.38
N THR A 281 7.09 -8.63 2.22
CA THR A 281 8.47 -8.99 1.90
C THR A 281 9.32 -9.19 3.15
N ASN A 282 10.36 -10.04 3.08
CA ASN A 282 11.45 -10.01 4.05
C ASN A 282 12.47 -8.90 3.78
N GLY A 283 12.39 -8.22 2.64
CA GLY A 283 13.37 -7.26 2.16
C GLY A 283 14.67 -7.91 1.68
N ALA A 284 15.71 -7.08 1.57
CA ALA A 284 16.98 -7.50 1.00
C ALA A 284 17.69 -8.56 1.87
N THR A 285 18.16 -9.65 1.25
CA THR A 285 18.99 -10.65 1.94
C THR A 285 20.27 -10.02 2.47
N PHE A 286 20.60 -10.27 3.74
CA PHE A 286 21.74 -9.71 4.49
C PHE A 286 21.67 -8.20 4.71
N LYS A 287 20.46 -7.62 4.68
CA LYS A 287 20.22 -6.23 5.08
C LYS A 287 20.81 -5.95 6.47
N ILE A 288 21.11 -4.68 6.72
CA ILE A 288 21.50 -4.22 8.07
C ILE A 288 20.27 -4.39 8.99
N PRO A 289 20.43 -4.85 10.25
CA PRO A 289 19.31 -5.04 11.16
C PRO A 289 18.55 -3.73 11.35
N GLY A 290 17.22 -3.79 11.27
CA GLY A 290 16.35 -2.61 11.29
C GLY A 290 16.19 -1.89 9.94
N ARG A 291 16.82 -2.35 8.86
CA ARG A 291 16.54 -1.84 7.50
C ARG A 291 15.11 -2.18 7.11
N VAL A 292 14.39 -1.14 6.69
CA VAL A 292 13.04 -1.20 6.11
C VAL A 292 13.14 -0.85 4.63
N GLY A 293 12.49 -1.65 3.78
CA GLY A 293 12.42 -1.41 2.34
C GLY A 293 11.25 -0.52 1.94
N ASP A 294 10.89 -0.54 0.65
CA ASP A 294 9.68 0.08 0.13
C ASP A 294 8.42 -0.69 0.51
N GLY A 295 8.54 -1.99 0.80
CA GLY A 295 7.43 -2.90 1.14
C GLY A 295 6.31 -2.32 2.01
N PRO A 296 6.61 -1.67 3.15
CA PRO A 296 5.59 -1.13 4.06
C PRO A 296 5.23 0.35 3.76
N ILE A 297 5.67 0.91 2.63
CA ILE A 297 5.54 2.33 2.29
C ILE A 297 4.48 2.53 1.20
N ALA A 298 3.30 3.03 1.61
CA ALA A 298 2.24 3.42 0.68
C ALA A 298 2.75 4.42 -0.36
N GLY A 299 2.40 4.18 -1.62
CA GLY A 299 2.87 4.98 -2.75
C GLY A 299 4.21 4.49 -3.31
N SER A 300 4.99 3.71 -2.56
CA SER A 300 6.20 3.08 -3.07
C SER A 300 5.95 1.67 -3.55
N SER A 301 5.62 0.75 -2.64
CA SER A 301 5.43 -0.67 -2.97
C SER A 301 4.06 -0.95 -3.59
N ALA A 302 3.03 -0.27 -3.09
CA ALA A 302 1.69 -0.34 -3.64
C ALA A 302 0.92 0.94 -3.39
N TYR A 303 -0.05 1.23 -4.27
CA TYR A 303 -0.99 2.33 -4.11
C TYR A 303 -2.27 2.07 -4.89
N ALA A 304 -3.42 2.44 -4.33
CA ALA A 304 -4.72 2.26 -4.96
C ALA A 304 -5.62 3.47 -4.75
N VAL A 305 -6.39 3.82 -5.77
CA VAL A 305 -7.45 4.82 -5.70
C VAL A 305 -8.62 4.31 -6.54
N GLU A 306 -9.79 4.14 -5.92
CA GLU A 306 -10.96 3.51 -6.55
C GLU A 306 -11.41 4.18 -7.84
N GLU A 307 -11.33 5.51 -7.97
CA GLU A 307 -11.76 6.18 -9.19
C GLU A 307 -10.72 6.12 -10.33
N VAL A 308 -9.52 5.60 -10.05
CA VAL A 308 -8.39 5.62 -10.99
C VAL A 308 -7.90 4.21 -11.32
N GLY A 309 -7.43 3.49 -10.31
CA GLY A 309 -6.70 2.23 -10.48
C GLY A 309 -5.69 1.98 -9.36
N ALA A 310 -4.80 1.03 -9.59
CA ALA A 310 -3.76 0.64 -8.65
C ALA A 310 -2.42 0.39 -9.33
N CYS A 311 -1.38 0.40 -8.52
CA CYS A 311 -0.04 -0.01 -8.91
C CYS A 311 0.59 -0.87 -7.79
N CYS A 312 1.36 -1.85 -8.20
CA CYS A 312 2.17 -2.73 -7.35
C CYS A 312 3.61 -2.75 -7.84
N ALA A 313 4.59 -2.84 -6.94
CA ALA A 313 6.01 -2.73 -7.25
C ALA A 313 6.84 -3.83 -6.60
N THR A 314 8.04 -4.02 -7.15
CA THR A 314 9.11 -4.90 -6.62
C THR A 314 10.45 -4.36 -7.13
N GLY A 315 11.54 -4.55 -6.38
CA GLY A 315 12.84 -4.05 -6.81
C GLY A 315 13.80 -3.68 -5.69
N ASP A 316 14.78 -2.83 -6.01
CA ASP A 316 15.63 -2.18 -5.03
C ASP A 316 14.83 -1.20 -4.18
N GLY A 317 14.26 -1.71 -3.09
CA GLY A 317 13.42 -0.95 -2.18
C GLY A 317 14.03 0.36 -1.65
N ASP A 318 15.36 0.46 -1.53
CA ASP A 318 16.02 1.69 -1.10
C ASP A 318 16.00 2.77 -2.19
N ILE A 319 15.99 2.38 -3.46
CA ILE A 319 15.82 3.29 -4.60
C ILE A 319 14.33 3.55 -4.84
N MET A 320 13.48 2.52 -4.87
CA MET A 320 12.04 2.63 -5.16
C MET A 320 11.36 3.63 -4.20
N MET A 321 11.63 3.55 -2.89
CA MET A 321 11.02 4.45 -1.90
C MET A 321 11.36 5.93 -2.06
N ARG A 322 12.43 6.27 -2.79
CA ARG A 322 12.83 7.67 -3.03
C ARG A 322 11.99 8.33 -4.12
N PHE A 323 11.29 7.53 -4.93
CA PHE A 323 10.53 8.01 -6.09
C PHE A 323 9.03 7.77 -5.98
N LEU A 324 8.58 6.93 -5.04
CA LEU A 324 7.17 6.57 -4.86
C LEU A 324 6.50 6.17 -6.19
N PRO A 325 7.03 5.13 -6.89
CA PRO A 325 6.61 4.81 -8.24
C PRO A 325 5.13 4.45 -8.34
N CYS A 326 4.56 3.74 -7.37
CA CYS A 326 3.14 3.39 -7.41
C CYS A 326 2.23 4.62 -7.31
N TYR A 327 2.57 5.58 -6.46
CA TYR A 327 1.86 6.86 -6.39
C TYR A 327 1.97 7.60 -7.74
N GLN A 328 3.18 7.72 -8.29
CA GLN A 328 3.39 8.37 -9.58
C GLN A 328 2.61 7.70 -10.71
N VAL A 329 2.56 6.37 -10.76
CA VAL A 329 1.80 5.61 -11.77
C VAL A 329 0.30 5.91 -11.65
N VAL A 330 -0.26 5.80 -10.44
CA VAL A 330 -1.69 6.07 -10.21
C VAL A 330 -2.04 7.51 -10.56
N GLU A 331 -1.23 8.50 -10.14
CA GLU A 331 -1.49 9.90 -10.49
C GLU A 331 -1.31 10.18 -11.99
N SER A 332 -0.40 9.50 -12.67
CA SER A 332 -0.28 9.60 -14.14
C SER A 332 -1.52 9.04 -14.85
N MET A 333 -2.08 7.92 -14.35
CA MET A 333 -3.36 7.39 -14.83
C MET A 333 -4.52 8.35 -14.53
N ARG A 334 -4.52 9.02 -13.36
CA ARG A 334 -5.51 10.05 -13.03
C ARG A 334 -5.50 11.20 -14.04
N LEU A 335 -4.32 11.54 -14.55
CA LEU A 335 -4.13 12.56 -15.60
C LEU A 335 -4.43 12.05 -17.01
N GLY A 336 -4.92 10.82 -17.15
CA GLY A 336 -5.39 10.25 -18.43
C GLY A 336 -4.35 9.41 -19.16
N MET A 337 -3.22 9.05 -18.55
CA MET A 337 -2.30 8.08 -19.16
C MET A 337 -2.85 6.65 -19.05
N ASP A 338 -2.64 5.85 -20.10
CA ASP A 338 -2.91 4.41 -20.05
C ASP A 338 -1.91 3.70 -19.10
N PRO A 339 -2.27 2.56 -18.48
CA PRO A 339 -1.44 1.85 -17.52
C PRO A 339 0.00 1.59 -18.00
N LYS A 340 0.16 1.20 -19.28
CA LYS A 340 1.47 0.93 -19.88
C LYS A 340 2.34 2.19 -19.96
N LEU A 341 1.76 3.33 -20.34
CA LEU A 341 2.50 4.58 -20.44
C LEU A 341 2.88 5.11 -19.06
N ALA A 342 1.94 5.05 -18.10
CA ALA A 342 2.19 5.45 -16.72
C ALA A 342 3.30 4.60 -16.06
N ALA A 343 3.25 3.28 -16.22
CA ALA A 343 4.27 2.36 -15.72
C ALA A 343 5.67 2.65 -16.30
N ASN A 344 5.76 2.82 -17.63
CA ASN A 344 7.02 3.13 -18.30
C ASN A 344 7.59 4.49 -17.89
N ASP A 345 6.75 5.52 -17.76
CA ASP A 345 7.19 6.86 -17.33
C ASP A 345 7.79 6.82 -15.92
N ALA A 346 7.13 6.12 -14.97
CA ALA A 346 7.63 5.97 -13.61
C ALA A 346 8.99 5.27 -13.55
N ILE A 347 9.13 4.12 -14.22
CA ILE A 347 10.40 3.37 -14.27
C ILE A 347 11.51 4.18 -14.97
N ALA A 348 11.21 4.84 -16.08
CA ALA A 348 12.18 5.65 -16.83
C ALA A 348 12.71 6.85 -16.01
N ARG A 349 11.89 7.46 -15.15
CA ARG A 349 12.33 8.54 -14.24
C ARG A 349 13.35 8.06 -13.23
N ILE A 350 13.17 6.85 -12.68
CA ILE A 350 14.13 6.23 -11.77
C ILE A 350 15.41 5.89 -12.53
N ALA A 351 15.29 5.21 -13.68
CA ALA A 351 16.44 4.81 -14.52
C ALA A 351 17.32 6.00 -14.92
N LYS A 352 16.70 7.16 -15.21
CA LYS A 352 17.41 8.40 -15.53
C LYS A 352 18.32 8.89 -14.40
N LYS A 353 17.99 8.58 -13.14
CA LYS A 353 18.75 8.99 -11.95
C LYS A 353 19.66 7.88 -11.42
N PHE A 354 19.22 6.63 -11.55
CA PHE A 354 19.92 5.44 -11.09
C PHE A 354 19.97 4.41 -12.23
N PRO A 355 20.88 4.53 -13.21
CA PRO A 355 20.89 3.67 -14.41
C PRO A 355 21.07 2.18 -14.14
N ASP A 356 21.64 1.81 -12.99
CA ASP A 356 21.92 0.42 -12.61
C ASP A 356 20.90 -0.16 -11.63
N PHE A 357 19.80 0.56 -11.32
CA PHE A 357 18.80 0.04 -10.39
C PHE A 357 18.07 -1.16 -10.97
N LEU A 358 17.55 -2.03 -10.12
CA LEU A 358 16.61 -3.07 -10.52
C LEU A 358 15.24 -2.71 -9.97
N GLY A 359 14.22 -2.76 -10.80
CA GLY A 359 12.87 -2.50 -10.33
C GLY A 359 11.81 -2.75 -11.39
N ALA A 360 10.61 -3.00 -10.93
CA ALA A 360 9.45 -3.19 -11.78
C ALA A 360 8.20 -2.69 -11.08
N VAL A 361 7.21 -2.34 -11.91
CA VAL A 361 5.85 -2.04 -11.49
C VAL A 361 4.87 -2.78 -12.39
N VAL A 362 3.70 -3.09 -11.84
CA VAL A 362 2.50 -3.48 -12.59
C VAL A 362 1.37 -2.52 -12.22
N ALA A 363 0.75 -1.93 -13.24
CA ALA A 363 -0.33 -0.98 -13.15
C ALA A 363 -1.63 -1.63 -13.65
N LEU A 364 -2.76 -1.26 -13.06
CA LEU A 364 -4.10 -1.59 -13.54
C LEU A 364 -5.05 -0.41 -13.34
N ASN A 365 -6.03 -0.25 -14.23
CA ASN A 365 -7.05 0.78 -14.10
C ASN A 365 -8.46 0.19 -13.92
N LYS A 366 -9.45 1.09 -13.78
CA LYS A 366 -10.86 0.74 -13.59
C LYS A 366 -11.59 0.18 -14.81
N LYS A 367 -10.90 0.04 -15.94
CA LYS A 367 -11.41 -0.66 -17.13
C LYS A 367 -10.83 -2.08 -17.23
N GLY A 368 -10.18 -2.56 -16.16
CA GLY A 368 -9.48 -3.84 -16.17
C GLY A 368 -8.22 -3.89 -17.04
N GLU A 369 -7.78 -2.77 -17.64
CA GLU A 369 -6.55 -2.72 -18.41
C GLU A 369 -5.35 -2.78 -17.45
N HIS A 370 -4.36 -3.61 -17.76
CA HIS A 370 -3.16 -3.76 -16.93
C HIS A 370 -1.89 -3.83 -17.76
N ALA A 371 -0.77 -3.36 -17.22
CA ALA A 371 0.52 -3.43 -17.87
C ALA A 371 1.67 -3.32 -16.86
N GLY A 372 2.77 -4.02 -17.13
CA GLY A 372 4.00 -3.88 -16.37
C GLY A 372 5.08 -3.10 -17.11
N ALA A 373 6.00 -2.52 -16.34
CA ALA A 373 7.26 -1.94 -16.80
C ALA A 373 8.38 -2.37 -15.85
N CYS A 374 9.58 -2.58 -16.36
CA CYS A 374 10.73 -2.95 -15.55
C CYS A 374 12.03 -2.34 -16.08
N HIS A 375 13.06 -2.35 -15.25
CA HIS A 375 14.41 -1.95 -15.61
C HIS A 375 15.43 -2.89 -14.97
N GLY A 376 16.49 -3.21 -15.71
CA GLY A 376 17.61 -4.05 -15.25
C GLY A 376 17.34 -5.57 -15.17
N TRP A 377 16.09 -6.02 -15.30
CA TRP A 377 15.74 -7.45 -15.34
C TRP A 377 14.51 -7.75 -16.20
N THR A 378 14.28 -9.03 -16.51
CA THR A 378 13.00 -9.49 -17.05
C THR A 378 12.02 -9.68 -15.90
N PHE A 379 10.94 -8.93 -15.92
CA PHE A 379 9.88 -9.00 -14.90
C PHE A 379 8.73 -9.88 -15.39
N LYS A 380 8.07 -10.55 -14.46
CA LYS A 380 6.82 -11.28 -14.71
C LYS A 380 5.78 -10.85 -13.70
N TYR A 381 4.52 -10.83 -14.10
CA TYR A 381 3.38 -10.59 -13.21
C TYR A 381 2.25 -11.55 -13.55
N SER A 382 1.39 -11.82 -12.57
CA SER A 382 0.30 -12.78 -12.68
C SER A 382 -1.04 -12.07 -12.63
N VAL A 383 -1.99 -12.53 -13.44
CA VAL A 383 -3.33 -11.94 -13.54
C VAL A 383 -4.40 -13.02 -13.52
N ARG A 384 -5.53 -12.72 -12.89
CA ARG A 384 -6.76 -13.49 -12.99
C ARG A 384 -7.96 -12.55 -13.16
N SER A 385 -8.72 -12.75 -14.23
CA SER A 385 -9.98 -12.06 -14.53
C SER A 385 -11.05 -13.05 -14.98
N PRO A 386 -12.35 -12.69 -15.08
CA PRO A 386 -13.42 -13.64 -15.42
C PRO A 386 -13.26 -14.26 -16.81
N ALA A 387 -12.59 -13.55 -17.73
CA ALA A 387 -12.33 -14.01 -19.10
C ALA A 387 -11.29 -15.13 -19.19
N MET A 388 -10.51 -15.37 -18.14
CA MET A 388 -9.45 -16.38 -18.13
C MET A 388 -9.98 -17.72 -17.59
N LYS A 389 -9.36 -18.85 -17.97
CA LYS A 389 -9.68 -20.16 -17.37
C LYS A 389 -9.03 -20.33 -16.00
N ASP A 390 -7.83 -19.81 -15.84
CA ASP A 390 -6.99 -19.86 -14.64
C ASP A 390 -6.04 -18.64 -14.66
N VAL A 391 -5.10 -18.55 -13.71
CA VAL A 391 -4.10 -17.49 -13.65
C VAL A 391 -3.21 -17.51 -14.89
N GLU A 392 -3.02 -16.34 -15.50
CA GLU A 392 -2.11 -16.13 -16.62
C GLU A 392 -0.89 -15.32 -16.18
N VAL A 393 0.29 -15.64 -16.74
CA VAL A 393 1.56 -14.98 -16.42
C VAL A 393 2.04 -14.18 -17.63
N PHE A 394 2.27 -12.89 -17.41
CA PHE A 394 2.75 -11.95 -18.40
C PHE A 394 4.24 -11.69 -18.19
N THR A 395 4.99 -11.55 -19.29
CA THR A 395 6.43 -11.25 -19.25
C THR A 395 6.69 -9.85 -19.80
N VAL A 396 7.48 -9.08 -19.07
CA VAL A 396 7.90 -7.71 -19.39
C VAL A 396 9.41 -7.71 -19.57
N LEU A 397 9.87 -7.19 -20.70
CA LEU A 397 11.29 -7.04 -21.00
C LEU A 397 11.78 -5.66 -20.52
N PRO A 398 13.04 -5.55 -20.07
CA PRO A 398 13.63 -4.32 -19.54
C PRO A 398 13.84 -3.23 -20.59
#